data_AF-G9ZJU3-F1
#
_entry.id   AF-G9ZJU3-F1
#
_cell.length_a   1.000
_cell.length_b   1.000
_cell.length_c   1.000
_cell.angle_alpha   90.00
_cell.angle_beta   90.00
_cell.angle_gamma   90.00
#
_symmetry.space_group_name_H-M   'P 1'
#
loop_
_entity.id
_entity.type
_entity.pdbx_description
1 polymer ?
#
loop_
_entity_poly.entity_id
_entity_poly.type
_entity_poly.pdbx_seq_one_letter_code
_entity_poly.pdbx_strand_id
1 'polypeptide(L)'
;MLVQPFVDAPFGEVCLVYIDGHYSHAAHRRPAAGEWRANSAYGVDILPTEPEAAWCARAQAAVAALPEHPAYARVDGLITADGDYLINEIELIEPALYLAQNPEAITAFARLIQKIGLNI
;
A
#
# COMPACT_ATOMS: atom_id res chain seq x y z
N MET A 1 12.48 -18.19 5.96
CA MET A 1 13.33 -17.03 5.62
C MET A 1 13.20 -16.79 4.13
N LEU A 2 12.84 -15.58 3.72
CA LEU A 2 12.82 -15.15 2.33
C LEU A 2 14.11 -14.37 2.04
N VAL A 3 14.70 -14.57 0.87
CA VAL A 3 15.87 -13.80 0.40
C VAL A 3 15.55 -13.33 -1.01
N GLN A 4 15.73 -12.04 -1.26
CA GLN A 4 15.45 -11.38 -2.53
C GLN A 4 16.64 -10.52 -2.96
N PRO A 5 16.84 -10.28 -4.26
CA PRO A 5 17.80 -9.29 -4.73
C PRO A 5 17.48 -7.90 -4.16
N PHE A 6 18.53 -7.12 -3.90
CA PHE A 6 18.36 -5.71 -3.57
C PHE A 6 17.83 -4.96 -4.81
N VAL A 7 16.77 -4.19 -4.63
CA VAL A 7 16.18 -3.33 -5.66
C VAL A 7 16.55 -1.89 -5.34
N ASP A 8 17.27 -1.25 -6.26
CA ASP A 8 17.56 0.19 -6.16
C ASP A 8 16.32 1.00 -6.57
N ALA A 9 15.63 1.54 -5.56
CA ALA A 9 14.38 2.27 -5.70
C ALA A 9 14.53 3.66 -5.06
N PRO A 10 15.17 4.63 -5.73
CA PRO A 10 15.46 5.94 -5.15
C PRO A 10 14.21 6.78 -4.89
N PHE A 11 13.12 6.51 -5.60
CA PHE A 11 11.82 7.09 -5.28
C PHE A 11 11.30 6.51 -3.96
N GLY A 12 11.65 5.28 -3.59
CA GLY A 12 11.17 4.59 -2.40
C GLY A 12 10.02 3.65 -2.74
N GLU A 13 9.03 3.60 -1.85
CA GLU A 13 7.97 2.61 -1.91
C GLU A 13 6.59 3.26 -1.91
N VAL A 14 5.68 2.73 -2.73
CA VAL A 14 4.29 3.17 -2.81
C VAL A 14 3.39 2.06 -2.30
N CYS A 15 2.60 2.40 -1.28
CA CYS A 15 1.60 1.56 -0.66
C CYS A 15 0.23 1.88 -1.26
N LEU A 16 -0.34 0.98 -2.06
CA LEU A 16 -1.70 1.12 -2.59
C LEU A 16 -2.69 0.43 -1.64
N VAL A 17 -3.65 1.20 -1.14
CA VAL A 17 -4.68 0.72 -0.21
C VAL A 17 -5.96 0.41 -0.96
N TYR A 18 -6.50 -0.78 -0.70
CA TYR A 18 -7.76 -1.27 -1.21
C TYR A 18 -8.74 -1.46 -0.05
N ILE A 19 -9.97 -1.03 -0.23
CA ILE A 19 -11.08 -1.17 0.72
C ILE A 19 -12.25 -1.79 -0.04
N ASP A 20 -12.81 -2.88 0.48
CA ASP A 20 -13.88 -3.67 -0.15
C ASP A 20 -13.53 -4.10 -1.59
N GLY A 21 -12.26 -4.42 -1.84
CA GLY A 21 -11.74 -4.81 -3.16
C GLY A 21 -11.53 -3.65 -4.15
N HIS A 22 -11.84 -2.41 -3.76
CA HIS A 22 -11.66 -1.22 -4.60
C HIS A 22 -10.44 -0.41 -4.17
N TYR A 23 -9.67 0.09 -5.14
CA TYR A 23 -8.63 1.08 -4.86
C TYR A 23 -9.22 2.27 -4.11
N SER A 24 -8.56 2.68 -3.02
CA SER A 24 -8.99 3.80 -2.19
C SER A 24 -8.01 4.97 -2.29
N HIS A 25 -6.75 4.75 -1.98
CA HIS A 25 -5.72 5.78 -1.97
C HIS A 25 -4.32 5.15 -1.93
N ALA A 26 -3.29 5.98 -2.11
CA ALA A 26 -1.90 5.56 -2.00
C ALA A 26 -1.11 6.43 -1.03
N ALA A 27 -0.13 5.81 -0.39
CA ALA A 27 0.87 6.49 0.42
C ALA A 27 2.26 6.22 -0.14
N HIS A 28 3.09 7.26 -0.17
CA HIS A 28 4.49 7.19 -0.52
C HIS A 28 5.33 7.13 0.76
N ARG A 29 5.99 6.00 0.97
CA ARG A 29 7.02 5.82 2.00
C ARG A 29 8.36 6.24 1.41
N ARG A 30 8.75 7.49 1.69
CA ARG A 30 10.01 8.06 1.20
C ARG A 30 11.12 7.88 2.25
N PRO A 31 12.15 7.07 1.96
CA PRO A 31 13.29 6.93 2.85
C PRO A 31 14.03 8.27 3.04
N ALA A 32 14.69 8.41 4.19
CA ALA A 32 15.61 9.52 4.42
C ALA A 32 16.80 9.47 3.46
N ALA A 33 17.50 10.59 3.28
CA ALA A 33 18.68 10.63 2.43
C ALA A 33 19.76 9.64 2.92
N GLY A 34 20.22 8.76 2.03
CA GLY A 34 21.20 7.71 2.36
C GLY A 34 20.59 6.46 3.02
N GLU A 35 19.27 6.42 3.21
CA GLU A 35 18.54 5.24 3.66
C GLU A 35 17.76 4.60 2.50
N TRP A 36 17.57 3.29 2.59
CA TRP A 36 16.78 2.50 1.62
C TRP A 36 15.60 1.79 2.28
N ARG A 37 15.58 1.74 3.61
CA ARG A 37 14.55 1.05 4.40
C ARG A 37 13.31 1.93 4.47
N ALA A 38 12.19 1.43 3.98
CA ALA A 38 10.89 2.10 4.02
C ALA A 38 10.14 1.92 5.36
N ASN A 39 10.76 1.31 6.37
CA ASN A 39 10.16 1.15 7.69
C ASN A 39 10.24 2.47 8.49
N SER A 40 9.12 2.84 9.14
CA SER A 40 8.96 4.10 9.89
C SER A 40 9.98 4.31 11.02
N ALA A 41 10.57 3.24 11.56
CA ALA A 41 11.62 3.33 12.56
C ALA A 41 12.91 4.00 12.04
N TYR A 42 13.07 4.13 10.72
CA TYR A 42 14.25 4.71 10.06
C TYR A 42 14.01 6.12 9.50
N GLY A 43 13.04 6.86 10.05
CA GLY A 43 12.83 8.27 9.69
C GLY A 43 12.20 8.46 8.31
N VAL A 44 11.35 7.52 7.90
CA VAL A 44 10.62 7.55 6.62
C VAL A 44 9.50 8.57 6.69
N ASP A 45 9.41 9.42 5.67
CA ASP A 45 8.25 10.28 5.47
C ASP A 45 7.11 9.45 4.86
N ILE A 46 5.88 9.66 5.36
CA ILE A 46 4.66 9.07 4.79
C ILE A 46 3.87 10.21 4.16
N LEU A 47 3.84 10.23 2.83
CA LEU A 47 3.24 11.31 2.05
C LEU A 47 2.05 10.79 1.24
N PRO A 48 1.00 11.59 0.98
CA PRO A 48 0.02 11.24 -0.03
C PRO A 48 0.68 11.20 -1.41
N THR A 49 0.24 10.30 -2.27
CA THR A 49 0.70 10.24 -3.66
C THR A 49 -0.42 9.79 -4.58
N GLU A 50 -0.37 10.24 -5.83
CA GLU A 50 -1.23 9.75 -6.90
C GLU A 50 -0.50 8.62 -7.63
N PRO A 51 -1.05 7.39 -7.66
CA PRO A 51 -0.39 6.26 -8.30
C PRO A 51 -0.55 6.30 -9.82
N GLU A 52 0.43 5.77 -10.52
CA GLU A 52 0.28 5.52 -11.96
C GLU A 52 -0.72 4.39 -12.25
N ALA A 53 -1.41 4.48 -13.38
CA ALA A 53 -2.38 3.46 -13.79
C ALA A 53 -1.75 2.05 -13.89
N ALA A 54 -0.48 1.97 -14.29
CA ALA A 54 0.26 0.71 -14.37
C ALA A 54 0.48 0.07 -12.98
N TRP A 55 0.73 0.90 -11.96
CA TRP A 55 0.92 0.44 -10.58
C TRP A 55 -0.40 -0.09 -10.03
N CYS A 56 -1.49 0.66 -10.21
CA CYS A 56 -2.85 0.23 -9.85
C CYS A 56 -3.25 -1.07 -10.54
N ALA A 57 -2.96 -1.22 -11.83
CA ALA A 57 -3.27 -2.44 -12.58
C ALA A 57 -2.52 -3.66 -12.02
N ARG A 58 -1.23 -3.49 -11.69
CA ARG A 58 -0.41 -4.57 -11.11
C ARG A 58 -0.86 -4.94 -9.70
N ALA A 59 -1.12 -3.97 -8.84
CA ALA A 59 -1.62 -4.21 -7.49
C ALA A 59 -3.03 -4.83 -7.49
N GLN A 60 -3.93 -4.37 -8.37
CA GLN A 60 -5.26 -4.95 -8.53
C GLN A 60 -5.19 -6.41 -8.98
N ALA A 61 -4.28 -6.74 -9.90
CA ALA A 61 -4.08 -8.12 -10.34
C ALA A 61 -3.62 -9.02 -9.18
N ALA A 62 -2.76 -8.52 -8.29
CA ALA A 62 -2.31 -9.26 -7.11
C ALA A 62 -3.45 -9.46 -6.09
N VAL A 63 -4.24 -8.42 -5.81
CA VAL A 63 -5.43 -8.53 -4.94
C VAL A 63 -6.47 -9.49 -5.51
N ALA A 64 -6.70 -9.47 -6.82
CA ALA A 64 -7.64 -10.37 -7.49
C ALA A 64 -7.18 -11.84 -7.52
N ALA A 65 -5.89 -12.09 -7.33
CA ALA A 65 -5.32 -13.44 -7.27
C ALA A 65 -5.40 -14.07 -5.87
N LEU A 66 -5.82 -13.33 -4.85
CA LEU A 66 -6.01 -13.85 -3.50
C LEU A 66 -7.12 -14.92 -3.48
N PRO A 67 -7.00 -15.98 -2.67
CA PRO A 67 -8.00 -17.04 -2.60
C PRO A 67 -9.33 -16.57 -1.99
N GLU A 68 -9.30 -15.46 -1.26
CA GLU A 68 -10.45 -14.84 -0.62
C GLU A 68 -10.45 -13.34 -0.93
N HIS A 69 -11.62 -12.71 -0.84
CA HIS A 69 -11.76 -11.26 -0.97
C HIS A 69 -11.59 -10.59 0.39
N PRO A 70 -10.44 -9.96 0.67
CA PRO A 70 -10.23 -9.32 1.96
C PRO A 70 -11.06 -8.05 2.06
N ALA A 71 -11.49 -7.72 3.28
CA ALA A 71 -12.20 -6.46 3.56
C ALA A 71 -11.33 -5.24 3.18
N TYR A 72 -10.03 -5.35 3.38
CA TYR A 72 -9.04 -4.37 2.96
C TYR A 72 -7.73 -5.07 2.64
N ALA A 73 -6.90 -4.44 1.81
CA ALA A 73 -5.55 -4.89 1.52
C ALA A 73 -4.63 -3.68 1.33
N ARG A 74 -3.37 -3.80 1.75
CA ARG A 74 -2.33 -2.87 1.34
C ARG A 74 -1.32 -3.62 0.48
N VAL A 75 -1.09 -3.13 -0.73
CA VAL A 75 -0.07 -3.66 -1.63
C VAL A 75 1.09 -2.68 -1.60
N ASP A 76 2.25 -3.16 -1.21
CA ASP A 76 3.46 -2.36 -1.14
C ASP A 76 4.37 -2.71 -2.32
N GLY A 77 4.91 -1.68 -2.97
CA GLY A 77 5.79 -1.89 -4.11
C GLY A 77 6.84 -0.81 -4.24
N LEU A 78 8.04 -1.27 -4.58
CA LEU A 78 9.20 -0.45 -4.84
C LEU A 78 9.11 0.13 -6.25
N ILE A 79 9.37 1.43 -6.38
CA ILE A 79 9.41 2.11 -7.68
C ILE A 79 10.84 2.08 -8.20
N THR A 80 11.07 1.32 -9.26
CA THR A 80 12.40 1.25 -9.90
C THR A 80 12.77 2.56 -10.58
N ALA A 81 14.03 2.73 -10.94
CA ALA A 81 14.48 3.87 -11.75
C ALA A 81 13.76 3.99 -13.11
N ASP A 82 13.27 2.88 -13.65
CA ASP A 82 12.49 2.83 -14.89
C ASP A 82 10.98 3.09 -14.68
N GLY A 83 10.55 3.30 -13.43
CA GLY A 83 9.15 3.57 -13.06
C GLY A 83 8.31 2.31 -12.84
N ASP A 84 8.91 1.12 -12.86
CA ASP A 84 8.19 -0.13 -12.62
C ASP A 84 7.79 -0.27 -11.15
N TYR A 85 6.58 -0.79 -10.93
CA TYR A 85 6.06 -1.15 -9.61
C TYR A 85 6.40 -2.60 -9.27
N LEU A 86 7.41 -2.83 -8.43
CA LEU A 86 7.77 -4.19 -7.98
C LEU A 86 7.16 -4.46 -6.62
N ILE A 87 6.10 -5.29 -6.59
CA ILE A 87 5.43 -5.69 -5.35
C ILE A 87 6.42 -6.48 -4.47
N ASN A 88 6.65 -5.99 -3.26
CA ASN A 88 7.48 -6.66 -2.27
C ASN A 88 6.65 -7.24 -1.12
N GLU A 89 5.46 -6.70 -0.84
CA GLU A 89 4.60 -7.18 0.24
C GLU A 89 3.12 -6.93 -0.06
N ILE A 90 2.26 -7.78 0.51
CA ILE A 90 0.81 -7.55 0.59
C ILE A 90 0.39 -7.81 2.04
N GLU A 91 -0.12 -6.78 2.71
CA GLU A 91 -0.64 -6.87 4.08
C GLU A 91 -2.17 -6.94 4.08
N LEU A 92 -2.71 -8.02 4.64
CA LEU A 92 -4.15 -8.27 4.75
C LEU A 92 -4.65 -8.24 6.20
N ILE A 93 -3.74 -8.33 7.15
CA ILE A 93 -4.02 -8.40 8.59
C ILE A 93 -3.24 -7.27 9.23
N GLU A 94 -3.94 -6.45 10.03
CA GLU A 94 -3.38 -5.34 10.80
C GLU A 94 -2.48 -4.32 10.06
N PRO A 95 -2.74 -3.96 8.79
CA PRO A 95 -1.90 -2.99 8.09
C PRO A 95 -2.07 -1.58 8.64
N ALA A 96 -0.99 -0.80 8.58
CA ALA A 96 -1.11 0.66 8.55
C ALA A 96 -1.84 1.07 7.26
N LEU A 97 -3.11 1.47 7.36
CA LEU A 97 -3.95 1.84 6.22
C LEU A 97 -3.79 3.30 5.77
N TYR A 98 -2.97 4.10 6.46
CA TYR A 98 -2.71 5.51 6.12
C TYR A 98 -3.99 6.36 5.91
N LEU A 99 -5.06 6.07 6.66
CA LEU A 99 -6.35 6.75 6.51
C LEU A 99 -6.27 8.26 6.78
N ALA A 100 -5.32 8.71 7.60
CA ALA A 100 -5.14 10.13 7.90
C ALA A 100 -4.70 10.95 6.66
N GLN A 101 -4.17 10.29 5.64
CA GLN A 101 -3.68 10.89 4.41
C GLN A 101 -4.82 11.10 3.41
N ASN A 102 -5.98 10.46 3.61
CA ASN A 102 -7.16 10.62 2.77
C ASN A 102 -8.46 10.60 3.63
N PRO A 103 -9.05 11.77 3.94
CA PRO A 103 -10.29 11.85 4.71
C PRO A 103 -11.48 11.06 4.13
N GLU A 104 -11.56 10.91 2.82
CA GLU A 104 -12.62 10.12 2.18
C GLU A 104 -12.46 8.62 2.48
N ALA A 105 -11.21 8.15 2.60
CA ALA A 105 -10.90 6.78 2.96
C ALA A 105 -11.38 6.42 4.38
N ILE A 106 -11.34 7.36 5.33
CA ILE A 106 -11.92 7.17 6.68
C ILE A 106 -13.40 6.83 6.57
N THR A 107 -14.14 7.57 5.73
CA THR A 107 -15.57 7.36 5.56
C THR A 107 -15.87 6.03 4.86
N ALA A 108 -15.10 5.68 3.83
CA ALA A 108 -15.23 4.39 3.15
C ALA A 108 -14.95 3.21 4.10
N PHE A 109 -13.89 3.34 4.90
CA PHE A 109 -13.53 2.32 5.89
C PHE A 109 -14.60 2.17 6.97
N ALA A 110 -15.12 3.27 7.52
CA ALA A 110 -16.19 3.22 8.52
C ALA A 110 -17.45 2.51 7.97
N ARG A 111 -17.84 2.77 6.72
CA ARG A 111 -18.96 2.08 6.05
C ARG A 111 -18.69 0.58 5.88
N LEU A 112 -17.46 0.21 5.52
CA LEU A 112 -17.06 -1.20 5.41
C LEU A 112 -17.21 -1.92 6.76
N ILE A 113 -16.76 -1.31 7.86
CA ILE A 113 -16.89 -1.92 9.19
C ILE A 113 -18.36 -2.11 9.57
N GLN A 114 -19.22 -1.11 9.31
CA GLN A 114 -20.67 -1.24 9.51
C GLN A 114 -21.27 -2.37 8.67
N LYS A 115 -20.86 -2.52 7.40
CA LYS A 115 -21.30 -3.57 6.47
C LYS A 115 -20.95 -4.97 6.98
N ILE A 116 -19.75 -5.15 7.54
CA ILE A 116 -19.25 -6.46 8.02
C ILE A 116 -19.88 -6.86 9.37
N GLY A 117 -20.63 -5.95 10.02
CA GLY A 117 -21.38 -6.27 11.24
C GLY A 117 -20.53 -6.30 12.50
N LEU A 118 -19.35 -5.68 12.48
CA LEU A 118 -18.65 -5.31 13.70
C LEU A 118 -19.44 -4.14 14.31
N ASN A 119 -20.34 -4.44 15.24
CA ASN A 119 -20.94 -3.43 16.10
C ASN A 119 -19.82 -2.84 16.97
N ILE A 120 -19.19 -1.76 16.50
CA ILE A 120 -18.34 -0.87 17.30
C ILE A 120 -19.21 0.10 18.10
#